data_AF-A0A0R2HWI2-F1
#
_entry.id   AF-A0A0R2HWI2-F1
#
_cell.length_a   1.000
_cell.length_b   1.000
_cell.length_c   1.000
_cell.angle_alpha   90.00
_cell.angle_beta   90.00
_cell.angle_gamma   90.00
#
_symmetry.space_group_name_H-M   'P 1'
#
loop_
_entity.id
_entity.type
_entity.pdbx_description
1 polymer ?
#
loop_
_entity_poly.entity_id
_entity_poly.type
_entity_poly.pdbx_seq_one_letter_code
_entity_poly.pdbx_strand_id
1 'polypeptide(L)'
;MKKESNTIENAFNYDKFYKLNKTVTGETFELQLTGYKVVRDNEALPAVLIYYTFKNNSEEEMSANDTYLDISQASAMPDGDTYISQAYFEYASLTDTDNELIQNADKYVGQSETIDCIDGWKLRNNVNPVNLIFFDENDEVIDTVMIDVEKGLPAGTDHL
;
A
#
# COMPACT_ATOMS: atom_id res chain seq x y z
N MET A 1 22.90 -7.18 14.47
CA MET A 1 21.72 -7.72 13.74
C MET A 1 20.60 -7.89 14.74
N LYS A 2 19.49 -7.14 14.60
CA LYS A 2 18.27 -7.43 15.37
C LYS A 2 17.76 -8.81 14.92
N LYS A 3 17.46 -9.71 15.85
CA LYS A 3 16.79 -10.98 15.51
C LYS A 3 15.38 -10.66 15.04
N GLU A 4 15.03 -11.13 13.84
CA GLU A 4 13.62 -11.25 13.45
C GLU A 4 12.95 -12.17 14.48
N SER A 5 11.96 -11.65 15.21
CA SER A 5 11.21 -12.45 16.17
C SER A 5 10.18 -13.26 15.39
N ASN A 6 10.20 -14.60 15.52
CA ASN A 6 9.19 -15.50 14.94
C ASN A 6 7.77 -15.31 15.53
N THR A 7 7.53 -14.28 16.34
CA THR A 7 6.22 -13.93 16.88
C THR A 7 5.84 -12.54 16.40
N ILE A 8 5.49 -12.49 15.12
CA ILE A 8 5.03 -11.30 14.39
C ILE A 8 3.74 -10.73 15.00
N GLU A 9 2.98 -11.56 15.72
CA GLU A 9 1.65 -11.24 16.27
C GLU A 9 1.61 -10.04 17.22
N ASN A 10 2.68 -9.70 17.94
CA ASN A 10 2.69 -8.56 18.89
C ASN A 10 3.66 -7.45 18.48
N ALA A 11 4.11 -7.46 17.23
CA ALA A 11 5.25 -6.66 16.77
C ALA A 11 4.84 -5.31 16.15
N PHE A 12 3.55 -5.03 15.99
CA PHE A 12 3.05 -3.84 15.31
C PHE A 12 2.12 -3.00 16.20
N ASN A 13 2.10 -1.69 15.92
CA ASN A 13 1.08 -0.78 16.43
C ASN A 13 -0.14 -0.84 15.48
N TYR A 14 -0.99 -1.85 15.69
CA TYR A 14 -2.19 -2.05 14.88
C TYR A 14 -3.16 -0.87 14.96
N ASP A 15 -3.88 -0.64 13.86
CA ASP A 15 -4.96 0.36 13.69
C ASP A 15 -4.54 1.83 13.85
N LYS A 16 -3.28 2.10 14.20
CA LYS A 16 -2.74 3.45 14.21
C LYS A 16 -2.55 3.94 12.78
N PHE A 17 -3.20 5.06 12.47
CA PHE A 17 -3.02 5.76 11.20
C PHE A 17 -1.73 6.58 11.19
N TYR A 18 -0.95 6.40 10.13
CA TYR A 18 0.24 7.18 9.84
C TYR A 18 -0.01 7.99 8.57
N LYS A 19 0.10 9.32 8.66
CA LYS A 19 -0.10 10.19 7.52
C LYS A 19 1.06 10.07 6.53
N LEU A 20 0.73 10.01 5.25
CA LEU A 20 1.65 10.17 4.14
C LEU A 20 1.28 11.45 3.38
N ASN A 21 2.24 11.99 2.64
CA ASN A 21 2.02 13.13 1.75
C ASN A 21 2.93 12.98 0.53
N LYS A 22 2.65 11.96 -0.28
CA LYS A 22 3.45 11.61 -1.45
C LYS A 22 2.54 11.45 -2.64
N THR A 23 2.84 12.18 -3.70
CA THR A 23 2.19 12.05 -5.00
C THR A 23 3.05 11.19 -5.91
N VAL A 24 2.43 10.28 -6.63
CA VAL A 24 3.01 9.52 -7.73
C VAL A 24 2.21 9.84 -8.98
N THR A 25 2.88 10.27 -10.04
CA THR A 25 2.25 10.69 -11.29
C THR A 25 2.70 9.77 -12.40
N GLY A 26 1.76 8.99 -12.93
CA GLY A 26 1.91 8.27 -14.19
C GLY A 26 1.35 9.09 -15.35
N GLU A 27 1.43 8.55 -16.57
CA GLU A 27 0.86 9.20 -17.75
C GLU A 27 -0.67 9.27 -17.69
N THR A 28 -1.30 8.16 -17.31
CA THR A 28 -2.75 7.98 -17.29
C THR A 28 -3.38 8.17 -15.92
N PHE A 29 -2.58 8.37 -14.87
CA PHE A 29 -3.09 8.47 -13.50
C PHE A 29 -2.25 9.37 -12.59
N GLU A 30 -2.83 9.77 -11.48
CA GLU A 30 -2.11 10.34 -10.33
C GLU A 30 -2.62 9.67 -9.04
N LEU A 31 -1.69 9.27 -8.18
CA LEU A 31 -1.96 8.70 -6.87
C LEU A 31 -1.43 9.63 -5.79
N GLN A 32 -2.33 10.21 -5.00
CA GLN A 32 -1.95 10.92 -3.78
C GLN A 32 -2.01 9.94 -2.60
N LEU A 33 -0.86 9.43 -2.17
CA LEU A 33 -0.77 8.61 -0.97
C LEU A 33 -1.02 9.49 0.26
N THR A 34 -2.08 9.19 1.01
CA THR A 34 -2.56 9.98 2.15
C THR A 34 -2.23 9.37 3.49
N GLY A 35 -2.01 8.05 3.55
CA GLY A 35 -1.62 7.38 4.78
C GLY A 35 -1.49 5.88 4.68
N TYR A 36 -1.16 5.26 5.81
CA TYR A 36 -1.23 3.82 5.97
C TYR A 36 -1.65 3.41 7.39
N LYS A 37 -2.13 2.17 7.52
CA LYS A 37 -2.34 1.47 8.78
C LYS A 37 -1.76 0.07 8.70
N VAL A 38 -1.40 -0.50 9.84
CA VAL A 38 -1.18 -1.94 9.95
C VAL A 38 -2.41 -2.55 10.61
N VAL A 39 -2.97 -3.57 9.98
CA VAL A 39 -4.17 -4.29 10.44
C VAL A 39 -3.89 -5.79 10.45
N ARG A 40 -4.90 -6.59 10.79
CA ARG A 40 -4.89 -8.04 10.57
C ARG A 40 -5.78 -8.39 9.40
N ASP A 41 -5.30 -9.30 8.55
CA ASP A 41 -6.10 -9.91 7.50
C ASP A 41 -7.03 -11.01 8.04
N ASN A 42 -7.73 -11.70 7.14
CA ASN A 42 -8.63 -12.82 7.48
C ASN A 42 -7.93 -13.99 8.18
N GLU A 43 -6.62 -14.15 8.01
CA GLU A 43 -5.81 -15.21 8.62
C GLU A 43 -5.17 -14.75 9.94
N ALA A 44 -5.57 -13.58 10.45
CA ALA A 44 -4.99 -12.90 11.60
C ALA A 44 -3.50 -12.54 11.43
N LEU A 45 -2.99 -12.54 10.19
CA LEU A 45 -1.64 -12.14 9.82
C LEU A 45 -1.57 -10.62 9.64
N PRO A 46 -0.43 -9.98 9.92
CA PRO A 46 -0.30 -8.54 9.72
C PRO A 46 -0.40 -8.18 8.24
N ALA A 47 -1.12 -7.10 7.95
CA ALA A 47 -1.18 -6.51 6.63
C ALA A 47 -1.06 -4.99 6.74
N VAL A 48 -0.52 -4.36 5.71
CA VAL A 48 -0.55 -2.91 5.58
C VAL A 48 -1.71 -2.52 4.69
N LEU A 49 -2.50 -1.53 5.11
CA LEU A 49 -3.47 -0.82 4.29
C LEU A 49 -2.84 0.50 3.85
N ILE A 50 -2.81 0.77 2.55
CA ILE A 50 -2.32 2.02 1.96
C ILE A 50 -3.52 2.84 1.51
N TYR A 51 -3.67 4.03 2.06
CA TYR A 51 -4.74 4.98 1.74
C TYR A 51 -4.23 5.95 0.69
N TYR A 52 -5.03 6.17 -0.35
CA TYR A 52 -4.68 7.08 -1.42
C TYR A 52 -5.91 7.67 -2.10
N THR A 53 -5.73 8.81 -2.74
CA THR A 53 -6.70 9.37 -3.70
C THR A 53 -6.18 9.06 -5.09
N PHE A 54 -6.96 8.32 -5.87
CA PHE A 54 -6.71 8.08 -7.28
C PHE A 54 -7.35 9.18 -8.11
N LYS A 55 -6.64 9.63 -9.14
CA LYS A 55 -7.14 10.52 -10.17
C LYS A 55 -6.87 9.90 -11.53
N ASN A 56 -7.93 9.77 -12.32
CA ASN A 56 -7.82 9.32 -13.71
C ASN A 56 -7.40 10.50 -14.60
N ASN A 57 -6.24 10.41 -15.22
CA ASN A 57 -5.78 11.39 -16.21
C ASN A 57 -5.96 10.89 -17.66
N SER A 58 -6.39 9.64 -17.86
CA SER A 58 -6.67 9.08 -19.18
C SER A 58 -7.95 9.63 -19.80
N GLU A 59 -8.11 9.42 -21.11
CA GLU A 59 -9.34 9.78 -21.84
C GLU A 59 -10.47 8.75 -21.65
N GLU A 60 -10.14 7.55 -21.17
CA GLU A 60 -11.09 6.45 -20.95
C GLU A 60 -11.48 6.35 -19.47
N GLU A 61 -12.53 5.59 -19.16
CA GLU A 61 -12.83 5.25 -17.76
C GLU A 61 -11.78 4.26 -17.24
N MET A 62 -11.29 4.48 -16.02
CA MET A 62 -10.24 3.67 -15.40
C MET A 62 -10.54 3.46 -13.92
N SER A 63 -10.15 2.30 -13.38
CA SER A 63 -10.19 2.01 -11.95
C SER A 63 -8.81 2.15 -11.32
N ALA A 64 -8.73 2.27 -9.99
CA ALA A 64 -7.42 2.34 -9.33
C ALA A 64 -6.65 1.01 -9.44
N ASN A 65 -7.36 -0.12 -9.55
CA ASN A 65 -6.75 -1.44 -9.76
C ASN A 65 -6.09 -1.61 -11.14
N ASP A 66 -6.38 -0.72 -12.09
CA ASP A 66 -5.70 -0.68 -13.38
C ASP A 66 -4.31 0.00 -13.28
N THR A 67 -3.91 0.49 -12.10
CA THR A 67 -2.57 1.03 -11.88
C THR A 67 -1.53 -0.09 -11.70
N TYR A 68 -0.38 0.06 -12.37
CA TYR A 68 0.71 -0.92 -12.31
C TYR A 68 1.54 -0.70 -11.03
N LEU A 69 1.24 -1.50 -10.00
CA LEU A 69 1.89 -1.42 -8.68
C LEU A 69 2.38 -2.80 -8.23
N ASP A 70 3.69 -2.93 -8.02
CA ASP A 70 4.26 -4.02 -7.24
C ASP A 70 4.57 -3.57 -5.82
N ILE A 71 4.57 -4.53 -4.91
CA ILE A 71 4.98 -4.28 -3.54
C ILE A 71 6.02 -5.32 -3.10
N SER A 72 7.07 -4.86 -2.41
CA SER A 72 8.13 -5.74 -1.90
C SER A 72 8.52 -5.41 -0.48
N GLN A 73 8.98 -6.43 0.25
CA GLN A 73 9.53 -6.32 1.58
C GLN A 73 10.69 -7.32 1.75
N ALA A 74 11.87 -6.81 2.08
CA ALA A 74 13.01 -7.67 2.40
C ALA A 74 12.70 -8.53 3.63
N SER A 75 13.16 -9.78 3.63
CA SER A 75 12.93 -10.77 4.68
C SER A 75 14.14 -11.70 4.81
N ALA A 76 14.49 -12.15 6.02
CA ALA A 76 15.46 -13.23 6.19
C ALA A 76 14.83 -14.63 6.06
N MET A 77 13.55 -14.72 5.70
CA MET A 77 12.89 -15.99 5.39
C MET A 77 13.60 -16.67 4.19
N PRO A 78 13.92 -17.97 4.27
CA PRO A 78 14.75 -18.66 3.28
C PRO A 78 14.01 -19.09 2.01
N ASP A 79 12.87 -18.46 1.69
CA ASP A 79 12.10 -18.76 0.47
C ASP A 79 12.62 -18.01 -0.78
N GLY A 80 13.50 -17.03 -0.59
CA GLY A 80 14.12 -16.26 -1.68
C GLY A 80 13.19 -15.25 -2.36
N ASP A 81 11.95 -15.12 -1.87
CA ASP A 81 10.97 -14.18 -2.39
C ASP A 81 11.02 -12.88 -1.59
N THR A 82 10.87 -11.75 -2.26
CA THR A 82 10.78 -10.43 -1.63
C THR A 82 9.48 -9.71 -1.97
N TYR A 83 8.69 -10.23 -2.91
CA TYR A 83 7.36 -9.71 -3.18
C TYR A 83 6.40 -10.19 -2.09
N ILE A 84 5.40 -9.36 -1.80
CA ILE A 84 4.37 -9.71 -0.82
C ILE A 84 3.00 -9.68 -1.50
N SER A 85 2.18 -10.67 -1.17
CA SER A 85 0.87 -10.82 -1.79
C SER A 85 -0.13 -9.80 -1.25
N GLN A 86 -1.12 -9.49 -2.07
CA GLN A 86 -2.32 -8.79 -1.60
C GLN A 86 -2.94 -9.54 -0.41
N ALA A 87 -3.44 -8.77 0.55
CA ALA A 87 -4.13 -9.29 1.72
C ALA A 87 -5.63 -9.39 1.46
N TYR A 88 -6.26 -10.41 2.04
CA TYR A 88 -7.71 -10.60 1.96
C TYR A 88 -8.38 -10.14 3.25
N PHE A 89 -9.39 -9.28 3.12
CA PHE A 89 -10.05 -8.62 4.26
C PHE A 89 -11.53 -8.95 4.45
N GLU A 90 -12.11 -9.87 3.66
CA GLU A 90 -13.55 -10.21 3.70
C GLU A 90 -14.13 -10.47 5.10
N TYR A 91 -13.34 -11.03 6.01
CA TYR A 91 -13.70 -11.37 7.39
C TYR A 91 -12.83 -10.64 8.43
N ALA A 92 -11.99 -9.72 7.99
CA ALA A 92 -11.15 -8.93 8.86
C ALA A 92 -12.02 -7.89 9.59
N SER A 93 -11.60 -7.53 10.81
CA SER A 93 -12.28 -6.48 11.58
C SER A 93 -11.87 -5.09 11.08
N LEU A 94 -12.31 -4.74 9.87
CA LEU A 94 -12.16 -3.40 9.29
C LEU A 94 -13.33 -2.50 9.66
N THR A 95 -13.14 -1.18 9.59
CA THR A 95 -14.25 -0.23 9.75
C THR A 95 -15.13 -0.21 8.49
N ASP A 96 -16.39 0.23 8.61
CA ASP A 96 -17.28 0.39 7.45
C ASP A 96 -16.67 1.32 6.38
N THR A 97 -15.96 2.36 6.82
CA THR A 97 -15.23 3.28 5.92
C THR A 97 -14.08 2.57 5.20
N ASP A 98 -13.30 1.74 5.90
CA ASP A 98 -12.20 1.00 5.24
C ASP A 98 -12.76 0.02 4.20
N ASN A 99 -13.89 -0.64 4.49
CA ASN A 99 -14.56 -1.52 3.53
C ASN A 99 -15.08 -0.78 2.29
N GLU A 100 -15.67 0.40 2.46
CA GLU A 100 -16.11 1.25 1.34
C GLU A 100 -14.92 1.66 0.46
N LEU A 101 -13.80 2.08 1.07
CA LEU A 101 -12.60 2.51 0.34
C LEU A 101 -11.90 1.36 -0.39
N ILE A 102 -11.93 0.13 0.13
CA ILE A 102 -11.46 -1.05 -0.61
C ILE A 102 -12.32 -1.29 -1.85
N GLN A 103 -13.65 -1.21 -1.73
CA GLN A 103 -14.55 -1.37 -2.86
C GLN A 103 -14.42 -0.27 -3.91
N ASN A 104 -13.93 0.90 -3.53
CA ASN A 104 -13.69 2.00 -4.46
C ASN A 104 -12.55 1.71 -5.44
N ALA A 105 -11.59 0.84 -5.10
CA ALA A 105 -10.48 0.52 -5.98
C ALA A 105 -10.93 -0.14 -7.30
N ASP A 106 -12.06 -0.85 -7.28
CA ASP A 106 -12.68 -1.49 -8.45
C ASP A 106 -13.64 -0.57 -9.23
N LYS A 107 -13.92 0.65 -8.74
CA LYS A 107 -14.85 1.55 -9.43
C LYS A 107 -14.15 2.25 -10.57
N TYR A 108 -14.76 2.20 -11.74
CA TYR A 108 -14.39 3.00 -12.89
C TYR A 108 -14.81 4.46 -12.68
N VAL A 109 -13.88 5.38 -12.90
CA VAL A 109 -14.12 6.83 -12.85
C VAL A 109 -13.69 7.47 -14.16
N GLY A 110 -14.37 8.55 -14.55
CA GLY A 110 -14.13 9.26 -15.81
C GLY A 110 -12.87 10.12 -15.78
N GLN A 111 -12.54 10.72 -16.93
CA GLN A 111 -11.39 11.61 -17.07
C GLN A 111 -11.43 12.76 -16.05
N SER A 112 -10.31 13.01 -15.39
CA SER A 112 -10.09 14.00 -14.33
C SER A 112 -10.91 13.79 -13.05
N GLU A 113 -11.70 12.72 -12.96
CA GLU A 113 -12.40 12.38 -11.71
C GLU A 113 -11.43 11.77 -10.70
N THR A 114 -11.78 11.91 -9.42
CA THR A 114 -11.00 11.44 -8.29
C THR A 114 -11.82 10.55 -7.40
N ILE A 115 -11.20 9.53 -6.82
CA ILE A 115 -11.82 8.64 -5.85
C ILE A 115 -10.82 8.25 -4.76
N ASP A 116 -11.27 8.21 -3.52
CA ASP A 116 -10.47 7.74 -2.40
C ASP A 116 -10.56 6.22 -2.30
N CYS A 117 -9.41 5.58 -2.14
CA CYS A 117 -9.27 4.13 -2.16
C CYS A 117 -8.31 3.64 -1.06
N ILE A 118 -8.39 2.33 -0.79
CA ILE A 118 -7.40 1.60 0.00
C ILE A 118 -7.07 0.29 -0.71
N ASP A 119 -5.79 -0.04 -0.75
CA ASP A 119 -5.31 -1.39 -1.05
C ASP A 119 -4.51 -1.96 0.12
N GLY A 120 -4.40 -3.29 0.20
CA GLY A 120 -3.64 -3.91 1.27
C GLY A 120 -2.85 -5.16 0.90
N TRP A 121 -1.73 -5.34 1.62
CA TRP A 121 -0.74 -6.39 1.36
C TRP A 121 -0.22 -7.01 2.66
N LYS A 122 0.09 -8.30 2.61
CA LYS A 122 0.56 -9.06 3.78
C LYS A 122 1.99 -8.67 4.16
N LEU A 123 2.20 -8.31 5.42
CA LEU A 123 3.54 -8.01 5.92
C LEU A 123 4.28 -9.30 6.29
N ARG A 124 5.55 -9.39 5.92
CA ARG A 124 6.43 -10.51 6.25
C ARG A 124 7.17 -10.30 7.56
N ASN A 125 7.46 -9.04 7.92
CA ASN A 125 8.10 -8.69 9.18
C ASN A 125 7.84 -7.22 9.55
N ASN A 126 8.24 -6.83 10.76
CA ASN A 126 8.16 -5.46 11.28
C ASN A 126 9.50 -4.72 11.24
N VAL A 127 10.54 -5.29 10.61
CA VAL A 127 11.91 -4.78 10.70
C VAL A 127 12.29 -3.99 9.45
N ASN A 128 11.89 -4.50 8.29
CA ASN A 128 12.24 -3.95 7.00
C ASN A 128 11.08 -3.12 6.45
N PRO A 129 11.39 -2.00 5.76
CA PRO A 129 10.37 -1.18 5.13
C PRO A 129 9.69 -1.93 3.99
N VAL A 130 8.47 -1.52 3.66
CA VAL A 130 7.74 -1.93 2.47
C VAL A 130 8.07 -0.95 1.35
N ASN A 131 8.34 -1.45 0.14
CA ASN A 131 8.52 -0.63 -1.05
C ASN A 131 7.29 -0.78 -1.95
N LEU A 132 6.61 0.33 -2.22
CA LEU A 132 5.63 0.46 -3.30
C LEU A 132 6.40 0.82 -4.57
N ILE A 133 6.34 -0.01 -5.60
CA ILE A 133 7.06 0.18 -6.87
C ILE A 133 6.03 0.41 -7.94
N PHE A 134 6.00 1.62 -8.50
CA PHE A 134 5.02 2.02 -9.50
C PHE A 134 5.67 1.94 -10.88
N PHE A 135 4.90 1.47 -11.86
CA PHE A 135 5.34 1.35 -13.24
C PHE A 135 4.44 2.14 -14.19
N ASP A 136 4.97 2.45 -15.36
CA ASP A 136 4.17 2.86 -16.50
C ASP A 136 3.63 1.65 -17.29
N GLU A 137 2.93 1.92 -18.39
CA GLU A 137 2.38 0.89 -19.29
C GLU A 137 3.43 0.03 -20.02
N ASN A 138 4.71 0.44 -19.97
CA ASN A 138 5.83 -0.26 -20.60
C ASN A 138 6.66 -1.07 -19.58
N ASP A 139 6.13 -1.25 -18.36
CA ASP A 139 6.81 -1.87 -17.22
C ASP A 139 8.08 -1.12 -16.77
N GLU A 140 8.22 0.18 -17.08
CA GLU A 140 9.32 1.01 -16.57
C GLU A 140 8.96 1.61 -15.21
N VAL A 141 9.88 1.54 -14.25
CA VAL A 141 9.67 2.09 -12.89
C VAL A 141 9.58 3.61 -12.97
N ILE A 142 8.43 4.17 -12.56
CA ILE A 142 8.19 5.62 -12.51
C ILE A 142 8.47 6.22 -11.13
N ASP A 143 8.20 5.47 -10.05
CA ASP A 143 8.51 5.90 -8.69
C ASP A 143 8.65 4.69 -7.75
N THR A 144 9.32 4.89 -6.62
CA THR A 144 9.38 3.91 -5.54
C THR A 144 9.19 4.61 -4.21
N VAL A 145 8.14 4.24 -3.48
CA VAL A 145 7.81 4.79 -2.17
C VAL A 145 8.14 3.79 -1.07
N MET A 146 9.02 4.19 -0.15
CA MET A 146 9.43 3.37 0.97
C MET A 146 8.65 3.75 2.23
N ILE A 147 8.03 2.76 2.88
CA ILE A 147 7.25 2.93 4.11
C ILE A 147 7.92 2.12 5.23
N ASP A 148 8.45 2.81 6.25
CA ASP A 148 8.85 2.17 7.50
C ASP A 148 7.59 1.95 8.35
N VAL A 149 7.08 0.72 8.31
CA VAL A 149 5.82 0.33 8.96
C VAL A 149 5.79 0.56 10.48
N GLU A 150 6.94 0.69 11.15
CA GLU A 150 7.01 1.05 12.58
C GLU A 150 7.13 2.56 12.84
N LYS A 151 7.75 3.31 11.92
CA LYS A 151 8.16 4.71 12.17
C LYS A 151 7.48 5.75 11.27
N GLY A 152 6.71 5.37 10.26
CA GLY A 152 6.20 6.28 9.23
C GLY A 152 7.20 6.44 8.09
N LEU A 153 7.14 7.55 7.35
CA LEU A 153 8.23 7.90 6.43
C LEU A 153 9.52 8.15 7.23
N PRO A 154 10.70 7.72 6.77
CA PRO A 154 11.95 8.14 7.37
C PRO A 154 11.99 9.68 7.37
N ALA A 155 12.37 10.28 8.50
CA ALA A 155 12.44 11.73 8.61
C ALA A 155 13.29 12.32 7.47
N GLY A 156 12.71 13.22 6.65
CA GLY A 156 13.41 13.93 5.58
C GLY A 156 13.02 13.56 4.14
N THR A 157 11.88 12.91 3.90
CA THR A 157 11.35 12.65 2.54
C THR A 157 10.37 13.71 2.03
N ASP A 158 10.13 14.76 2.80
CA ASP A 158 9.58 16.00 2.22
C ASP A 158 10.73 16.65 1.45
N HIS A 159 10.51 16.99 0.17
CA HIS A 159 11.45 17.59 -0.81
C HIS A 159 12.10 16.59 -1.79
N LEU A 160 11.56 16.51 -3.01
CA LEU A 160 11.84 17.47 -4.07
C LEU A 160 10.56 17.75 -4.90
#